data_AF-K0K483-F1
#
_entry.id   AF-K0K483-F1
#
_cell.length_a   1.000
_cell.length_b   1.000
_cell.length_c   1.000
_cell.angle_alpha   90.00
_cell.angle_beta   90.00
_cell.angle_gamma   90.00
#
_symmetry.space_group_name_H-M   'P 1'
#
loop_
_entity.id
_entity.type
_entity.pdbx_description
1 polymer ?
#
loop_
_entity_poly.entity_id
_entity_poly.type
_entity_poly.pdbx_seq_one_letter_code
_entity_poly.pdbx_strand_id
1 'polypeptide(L)'
;MPAWKGEWLSDAAYAERVEPALATLRTSREARAVNIARATLESAVASQKVLREGAYHLLPLLLELLDAGGALATAAVYDVVIEIALAEPEDSTRQVAGLPLKDACDTYLDQARRRAWTDLDHADEEVAASAVDFLGLTEPDEQSFADRLLPRVPALPLKAREKAEGWLADIGRSTT
;
A
#
# COMPACT_ATOMS: atom_id res chain seq x y z
N MET A 1 -7.19 -19.75 -17.76
CA MET A 1 -6.99 -18.28 -17.72
C MET A 1 -8.35 -17.64 -17.74
N PRO A 2 -8.88 -17.09 -16.63
CA PRO A 2 -10.14 -16.38 -16.73
C PRO A 2 -9.89 -15.00 -17.35
N ALA A 3 -10.72 -14.68 -18.33
CA ALA A 3 -10.75 -13.43 -19.06
C ALA A 3 -11.27 -12.29 -18.16
N TRP A 4 -10.62 -11.14 -18.26
CA TRP A 4 -10.91 -9.91 -17.53
C TRP A 4 -12.14 -9.16 -18.08
N LYS A 5 -12.81 -8.40 -17.21
CA LYS A 5 -13.78 -7.34 -17.55
C LYS A 5 -13.44 -6.08 -16.76
N GLY A 6 -13.43 -4.92 -17.42
CA GLY A 6 -13.19 -3.59 -16.85
C GLY A 6 -14.35 -3.05 -15.98
N GLU A 7 -14.78 -3.81 -14.98
CA GLU A 7 -15.88 -3.47 -14.05
C GLU A 7 -15.37 -3.32 -12.59
N TRP A 8 -14.15 -2.79 -12.41
CA TRP A 8 -13.37 -2.95 -11.17
C TRP A 8 -13.82 -2.12 -9.96
N LEU A 9 -14.70 -1.11 -10.13
CA LEU A 9 -15.31 -0.34 -9.04
C LEU A 9 -16.82 -0.59 -8.87
N SER A 10 -17.37 -1.53 -9.63
CA SER A 10 -18.67 -2.16 -9.35
C SER A 10 -18.52 -3.53 -8.68
N ASP A 11 -17.29 -3.98 -8.45
CA ASP A 11 -17.01 -5.25 -7.80
C ASP A 11 -17.09 -5.08 -6.27
N ALA A 12 -18.17 -5.60 -5.68
CA ALA A 12 -18.45 -5.51 -4.24
C ALA A 12 -17.27 -6.01 -3.39
N ALA A 13 -16.50 -6.99 -3.90
CA ALA A 13 -15.38 -7.58 -3.19
C ALA A 13 -14.21 -6.62 -2.96
N TYR A 14 -14.01 -5.60 -3.81
CA TYR A 14 -12.93 -4.63 -3.64
C TYR A 14 -13.33 -3.50 -2.68
N ALA A 15 -14.55 -2.98 -2.83
CA ALA A 15 -15.10 -2.00 -1.88
C ALA A 15 -15.07 -2.57 -0.45
N GLU A 16 -15.44 -3.84 -0.26
CA GLU A 16 -15.38 -4.51 1.05
C GLU A 16 -13.96 -4.59 1.65
N ARG A 17 -12.90 -4.66 0.83
CA ARG A 17 -11.51 -4.75 1.32
C ARG A 17 -10.92 -3.42 1.75
N VAL A 18 -11.22 -2.36 1.01
CA VAL A 18 -10.64 -1.01 1.26
C VAL A 18 -11.50 -0.20 2.23
N GLU A 19 -12.81 -0.45 2.27
CA GLU A 19 -13.75 0.29 3.12
C GLU A 19 -13.39 0.30 4.62
N PRO A 20 -12.85 -0.77 5.23
CA PRO A 20 -12.36 -0.74 6.61
C PRO A 20 -11.21 0.26 6.83
N ALA A 21 -10.22 0.28 5.93
CA ALA A 21 -9.11 1.22 5.98
C ALA A 21 -9.62 2.67 5.80
N LEU A 22 -10.56 2.88 4.89
CA LEU A 22 -11.21 4.19 4.70
C LEU A 22 -12.06 4.60 5.89
N ALA A 23 -12.76 3.68 6.54
CA ALA A 23 -13.52 3.95 7.76
C ALA A 23 -12.59 4.38 8.91
N THR A 24 -11.43 3.73 9.06
CA THR A 24 -10.39 4.12 10.02
C THR A 24 -9.86 5.52 9.72
N LEU A 25 -9.52 5.82 8.46
CA LEU A 25 -9.08 7.15 8.05
C LEU A 25 -10.18 8.21 8.24
N ARG A 26 -11.45 7.89 7.96
CA ARG A 26 -12.63 8.78 8.15
C ARG A 26 -12.84 9.18 9.61
N THR A 27 -12.44 8.34 10.56
CA THR A 27 -12.67 8.54 12.00
C THR A 27 -11.42 9.01 12.74
N SER A 28 -10.26 9.03 12.07
CA SER A 28 -9.02 9.60 12.61
C SER A 28 -9.19 11.12 12.82
N ARG A 29 -8.80 11.59 14.01
CA ARG A 29 -8.78 13.02 14.35
C ARG A 29 -7.54 13.75 13.81
N GLU A 30 -6.69 13.04 13.08
CA GLU A 30 -5.40 13.52 12.64
C GLU A 30 -5.50 14.20 11.27
N ALA A 31 -4.95 15.42 11.23
CA ALA A 31 -4.61 16.27 10.09
C ALA A 31 -5.59 16.43 8.91
N ARG A 32 -5.69 17.68 8.44
CA ARG A 32 -6.31 18.10 7.18
C ARG A 32 -5.94 17.22 5.97
N ALA A 33 -4.75 16.62 5.96
CA ALA A 33 -4.27 15.70 4.93
C ALA A 33 -5.11 14.42 4.80
N VAL A 34 -5.62 13.83 5.89
CA VAL A 34 -6.51 12.66 5.85
C VAL A 34 -7.83 12.99 5.17
N ASN A 35 -8.39 14.16 5.48
CA ASN A 35 -9.64 14.61 4.87
C ASN A 35 -9.49 14.93 3.37
N ILE A 36 -8.32 15.42 2.94
CA ILE A 36 -8.02 15.67 1.52
C ILE A 36 -7.76 14.35 0.80
N ALA A 37 -6.93 13.47 1.35
CA ALA A 37 -6.68 12.13 0.79
C ALA A 37 -7.98 11.34 0.60
N ARG A 38 -8.87 11.40 1.60
CA ARG A 38 -10.23 10.83 1.50
C ARG A 38 -11.05 11.46 0.39
N ALA A 39 -11.17 12.79 0.34
CA ALA A 39 -11.98 13.46 -0.67
C ALA A 39 -11.43 13.22 -2.09
N THR A 40 -10.11 13.12 -2.24
CA THR A 40 -9.43 12.79 -3.50
C THR A 40 -9.68 11.33 -3.88
N LEU A 41 -9.66 10.38 -2.95
CA LEU A 41 -9.98 8.98 -3.21
C LEU A 41 -11.46 8.80 -3.57
N GLU A 42 -12.39 9.35 -2.77
CA GLU A 42 -13.83 9.31 -3.03
C GLU A 42 -14.16 9.97 -4.39
N SER A 43 -13.47 11.06 -4.75
CA SER A 43 -13.62 11.71 -6.06
C SER A 43 -12.98 10.93 -7.21
N ALA A 44 -11.88 10.19 -6.99
CA ALA A 44 -11.25 9.33 -7.99
C ALA A 44 -12.09 8.08 -8.27
N VAL A 45 -12.83 7.59 -7.26
CA VAL A 45 -13.69 6.40 -7.33
C VAL A 45 -15.06 6.69 -7.95
N ALA A 46 -15.58 7.92 -7.82
CA ALA A 46 -16.92 8.29 -8.27
C ALA A 46 -17.15 8.33 -9.79
N SER A 47 -16.09 8.29 -10.62
CA SER A 47 -16.21 8.43 -12.08
C SER A 47 -15.39 7.41 -12.86
N GLN A 48 -15.69 6.11 -12.69
CA GLN A 48 -15.42 4.98 -13.60
C GLN A 48 -14.03 4.82 -14.28
N LYS A 49 -12.99 5.60 -13.99
CA LYS A 49 -11.70 5.48 -14.72
C LYS A 49 -10.48 5.74 -13.83
N VAL A 50 -9.72 4.66 -13.64
CA VAL A 50 -8.30 4.56 -13.26
C VAL A 50 -7.93 5.08 -11.86
N LEU A 51 -7.96 4.16 -10.89
CA LEU A 51 -7.33 4.31 -9.55
C LEU A 51 -5.93 4.89 -9.65
N ARG A 52 -5.14 4.53 -10.67
CA ARG A 52 -3.77 5.02 -10.88
C ARG A 52 -3.65 6.52 -11.21
N GLU A 53 -4.65 7.13 -11.86
CA GLU A 53 -4.62 8.56 -12.18
C GLU A 53 -4.95 9.40 -10.94
N GLY A 54 -6.00 9.01 -10.21
CA GLY A 54 -6.26 9.56 -8.88
C GLY A 54 -5.12 9.26 -7.90
N ALA A 55 -4.49 8.09 -8.02
CA ALA A 55 -3.37 7.68 -7.18
C ALA A 55 -2.17 8.60 -7.33
N TYR A 56 -1.86 9.12 -8.52
CA TYR A 56 -0.75 10.06 -8.67
C TYR A 56 -0.93 11.30 -7.77
N HIS A 57 -2.16 11.80 -7.64
CA HIS A 57 -2.47 12.93 -6.77
C HIS A 57 -2.62 12.53 -5.30
N LEU A 58 -3.01 11.30 -5.03
CA LEU A 58 -3.27 10.78 -3.70
C LEU A 58 -2.00 10.28 -2.98
N LEU A 59 -1.09 9.62 -3.70
CA LEU A 59 0.13 9.01 -3.16
C LEU A 59 0.99 10.02 -2.37
N PRO A 60 1.24 11.26 -2.82
CA PRO A 60 1.97 12.25 -2.01
C PRO A 60 1.30 12.52 -0.66
N LEU A 61 -0.04 12.62 -0.64
CA LEU A 61 -0.79 12.87 0.58
C LEU A 61 -0.76 11.66 1.52
N LEU A 62 -0.82 10.44 0.97
CA LEU A 62 -0.68 9.21 1.75
C LEU A 62 0.71 9.09 2.36
N LEU A 63 1.77 9.46 1.62
CA LEU A 63 3.13 9.50 2.16
C LEU A 63 3.26 10.49 3.32
N GLU A 64 2.67 11.69 3.22
CA GLU A 64 2.62 12.64 4.34
C GLU A 64 1.94 12.04 5.59
N LEU A 65 0.94 11.16 5.40
CA LEU A 65 0.26 10.47 6.50
C LEU A 65 1.06 9.34 7.10
N LEU A 66 1.92 8.67 6.33
CA LEU A 66 2.90 7.74 6.92
C LEU A 66 3.83 8.50 7.87
N ASP A 67 4.25 9.73 7.52
CA ASP A 67 5.16 10.56 8.31
C ASP A 67 4.52 11.23 9.53
N ALA A 68 3.27 11.68 9.42
CA ALA A 68 2.61 12.47 10.46
C ALA A 68 1.49 11.75 11.20
N GLY A 69 1.08 10.56 10.74
CA GLY A 69 -0.02 9.79 11.29
C GLY A 69 0.36 8.94 12.51
N GLY A 70 -0.62 8.71 13.37
CA GLY A 70 -0.58 7.70 14.42
C GLY A 70 -0.73 6.30 13.84
N ALA A 71 -0.42 5.29 14.66
CA ALA A 71 -0.28 3.91 14.22
C ALA A 71 -1.45 3.36 13.37
N LEU A 72 -2.69 3.60 13.80
CA LEU A 72 -3.89 3.16 13.06
C LEU A 72 -4.00 3.81 11.67
N ALA A 73 -3.65 5.09 11.55
CA ALA A 73 -3.67 5.78 10.28
C ALA A 73 -2.55 5.25 9.36
N THR A 74 -1.35 5.06 9.90
CA THR A 74 -0.21 4.51 9.16
C THR A 74 -0.50 3.11 8.62
N ALA A 75 -1.04 2.21 9.43
CA ALA A 75 -1.44 0.86 8.99
C ALA A 75 -2.51 0.93 7.88
N ALA A 76 -3.55 1.75 8.05
CA ALA A 76 -4.59 1.93 7.04
C ALA A 76 -4.05 2.56 5.73
N VAL A 77 -3.04 3.44 5.81
CA VAL A 77 -2.40 3.99 4.62
C VAL A 77 -1.67 2.89 3.84
N TYR A 78 -0.98 1.97 4.51
CA TYR A 78 -0.35 0.83 3.83
C TYR A 78 -1.37 0.01 3.05
N ASP A 79 -2.53 -0.30 3.64
CA ASP A 79 -3.59 -1.05 2.95
C ASP A 79 -4.06 -0.33 1.67
N VAL A 80 -4.21 1.00 1.72
CA VAL A 80 -4.58 1.79 0.53
C VAL A 80 -3.47 1.81 -0.51
N VAL A 81 -2.21 1.96 -0.09
CA VAL A 81 -1.06 1.99 -1.01
C VAL A 81 -0.81 0.62 -1.65
N ILE A 82 -1.06 -0.49 -0.95
CA ILE A 82 -1.04 -1.85 -1.52
C ILE A 82 -1.98 -1.92 -2.71
N GLU A 83 -3.22 -1.51 -2.53
CA GLU A 83 -4.24 -1.62 -3.57
C GLU A 83 -3.94 -0.71 -4.77
N ILE A 84 -3.31 0.45 -4.54
CA ILE A 84 -2.79 1.31 -5.61
C ILE A 84 -1.63 0.64 -6.36
N ALA A 85 -0.72 -0.03 -5.63
CA ALA A 85 0.45 -0.68 -6.22
C ALA A 85 0.05 -1.86 -7.11
N LEU A 86 -0.94 -2.64 -6.67
CA LEU A 86 -1.49 -3.79 -7.39
C LEU A 86 -2.40 -3.40 -8.56
N ALA A 87 -2.84 -2.15 -8.63
CA ALA A 87 -3.64 -1.67 -9.75
C ALA A 87 -2.78 -1.49 -11.02
N GLU A 88 -3.18 -2.10 -12.14
CA GLU A 88 -2.61 -1.85 -13.45
C GLU A 88 -3.15 -0.53 -14.06
N PRO A 89 -2.32 0.27 -14.77
CA PRO A 89 -2.80 1.44 -15.48
C PRO A 89 -3.57 0.99 -16.73
N GLU A 90 -4.84 1.39 -16.87
CA GLU A 90 -5.64 1.09 -18.08
C GLU A 90 -5.00 1.64 -19.36
N ASP A 91 -4.23 2.73 -19.26
CA ASP A 91 -3.54 3.37 -20.38
C ASP A 91 -2.08 3.65 -20.03
N SER A 92 -1.19 2.77 -20.50
CA SER A 92 0.26 2.90 -20.34
C SER A 92 0.87 4.04 -21.16
N THR A 93 0.11 4.66 -22.07
CA THR A 93 0.60 5.77 -22.91
C THR A 93 0.41 7.14 -22.26
N ARG A 94 -0.37 7.21 -21.18
CA ARG A 94 -0.68 8.47 -20.51
C ARG A 94 0.52 9.03 -19.76
N GLN A 95 0.77 10.34 -19.92
CA GLN A 95 1.88 11.05 -19.30
C GLN A 95 1.41 12.09 -18.28
N VAL A 96 2.14 12.20 -17.17
CA VAL A 96 1.95 13.23 -16.13
C VAL A 96 3.33 13.74 -15.71
N ALA A 97 3.48 15.06 -15.58
CA ALA A 97 4.75 15.71 -15.23
C ALA A 97 5.95 15.30 -16.13
N GLY A 98 5.68 14.95 -17.40
CA GLY A 98 6.71 14.53 -18.36
C GLY A 98 7.15 13.05 -18.25
N LEU A 99 6.48 12.25 -17.43
CA LEU A 99 6.73 10.80 -17.27
C LEU A 99 5.48 9.99 -17.60
N PRO A 100 5.60 8.73 -18.04
CA PRO A 100 4.48 7.79 -18.02
C PRO A 100 3.85 7.74 -16.63
N LEU A 101 2.51 7.73 -16.55
CA LEU A 101 1.77 7.74 -15.28
C LEU A 101 2.22 6.61 -14.33
N LYS A 102 2.54 5.44 -14.89
CA LYS A 102 3.13 4.33 -14.14
C LYS A 102 4.42 4.75 -13.42
N ASP A 103 5.38 5.31 -14.14
CA ASP A 103 6.69 5.66 -13.60
C ASP A 103 6.59 6.78 -12.56
N ALA A 104 5.65 7.72 -12.77
CA ALA A 104 5.35 8.76 -11.80
C ALA A 104 4.80 8.18 -10.49
N CYS A 105 3.90 7.19 -10.55
CA CYS A 105 3.40 6.49 -9.36
C CYS A 105 4.47 5.62 -8.71
N ASP A 106 5.29 4.91 -9.50
CA ASP A 106 6.36 4.03 -9.01
C ASP A 106 7.37 4.83 -8.16
N THR A 107 7.61 6.11 -8.48
CA THR A 107 8.46 7.01 -7.68
C THR A 107 7.94 7.21 -6.26
N TYR A 108 6.61 7.27 -6.06
CA TYR A 108 6.00 7.37 -4.73
C TYR A 108 5.91 6.01 -4.04
N LEU A 109 5.65 4.94 -4.79
CA LEU A 109 5.66 3.58 -4.25
C LEU A 109 7.06 3.18 -3.74
N ASP A 110 8.14 3.61 -4.41
CA ASP A 110 9.51 3.45 -3.91
C ASP A 110 9.75 4.19 -2.60
N GLN A 111 9.16 5.38 -2.42
CA GLN A 111 9.23 6.10 -1.15
C GLN A 111 8.47 5.36 -0.05
N ALA A 112 7.27 4.87 -0.34
CA ALA A 112 6.51 4.04 0.58
C ALA A 112 7.28 2.77 0.97
N ARG A 113 7.96 2.09 0.02
CA ARG A 113 8.79 0.90 0.29
C ARG A 113 9.94 1.21 1.23
N ARG A 114 10.68 2.29 0.97
CA ARG A 114 11.75 2.75 1.87
C ARG A 114 11.22 3.02 3.28
N ARG A 115 10.05 3.65 3.37
CA ARG A 115 9.41 3.91 4.66
C ARG A 115 8.97 2.61 5.35
N ALA A 116 8.38 1.67 4.64
CA ALA A 116 7.95 0.37 5.18
C ALA A 116 9.13 -0.42 5.78
N TRP A 117 10.30 -0.39 5.15
CA TRP A 117 11.51 -0.99 5.73
C TRP A 117 11.95 -0.37 7.06
N THR A 118 11.61 0.90 7.31
CA THR A 118 11.86 1.58 8.58
C THR A 118 10.76 1.22 9.59
N ASP A 119 9.51 1.12 9.12
CA ASP A 119 8.35 0.80 9.95
C ASP A 119 8.29 -0.68 10.39
N LEU A 120 9.16 -1.56 9.87
CA LEU A 120 9.38 -2.89 10.45
C LEU A 120 9.86 -2.84 11.91
N ASP A 121 10.58 -1.78 12.29
CA ASP A 121 11.09 -1.58 13.65
C ASP A 121 10.13 -0.73 14.50
N HIS A 122 8.90 -0.50 14.01
CA HIS A 122 7.91 0.33 14.68
C HIS A 122 7.39 -0.33 15.97
N ALA A 123 7.14 0.48 17.01
CA ALA A 123 6.70 -0.02 18.32
C ALA A 123 5.25 -0.57 18.30
N ASP A 124 4.44 -0.08 17.37
CA ASP A 124 3.09 -0.58 17.13
C ASP A 124 3.11 -1.78 16.16
N GLU A 125 2.55 -2.89 16.61
CA GLU A 125 2.53 -4.17 15.91
C GLU A 125 1.67 -4.17 14.64
N GLU A 126 0.61 -3.36 14.57
CA GLU A 126 -0.24 -3.25 13.38
C GLU A 126 0.51 -2.54 12.25
N VAL A 127 1.27 -1.49 12.58
CA VAL A 127 2.10 -0.77 11.61
C VAL A 127 3.17 -1.69 11.04
N ALA A 128 3.91 -2.41 11.90
CA ALA A 128 4.93 -3.34 11.45
C ALA A 128 4.33 -4.47 10.60
N ALA A 129 3.15 -4.98 10.97
CA ALA A 129 2.45 -6.02 10.22
C ALA A 129 2.00 -5.55 8.82
N SER A 130 1.36 -4.38 8.71
CA SER A 130 0.97 -3.82 7.42
C SER A 130 2.17 -3.44 6.55
N ALA A 131 3.27 -3.00 7.16
CA ALA A 131 4.52 -2.74 6.45
C ALA A 131 5.12 -4.01 5.82
N VAL A 132 5.08 -5.15 6.53
CA VAL A 132 5.50 -6.46 5.99
C VAL A 132 4.67 -6.84 4.77
N ASP A 133 3.33 -6.76 4.87
CA ASP A 133 2.45 -7.11 3.75
C ASP A 133 2.69 -6.20 2.53
N PHE A 134 2.82 -4.91 2.76
CA PHE A 134 3.10 -3.97 1.69
C PHE A 134 4.43 -4.29 1.00
N LEU A 135 5.47 -4.62 1.75
CA LEU A 135 6.75 -5.03 1.16
C LEU A 135 6.61 -6.35 0.37
N GLY A 136 5.95 -7.36 0.95
CA GLY A 136 5.75 -8.66 0.31
C GLY A 136 4.98 -8.57 -1.01
N LEU A 137 4.01 -7.65 -1.11
CA LEU A 137 3.20 -7.45 -2.31
C LEU A 137 3.82 -6.52 -3.36
N THR A 138 4.78 -5.67 -2.97
CA THR A 138 5.23 -4.58 -3.84
C THR A 138 6.73 -4.52 -4.09
N GLU A 139 7.54 -5.32 -3.41
CA GLU A 139 8.96 -5.46 -3.75
C GLU A 139 9.10 -6.15 -5.12
N PRO A 140 9.85 -5.56 -6.06
CA PRO A 140 9.98 -6.10 -7.41
C PRO A 140 10.86 -7.36 -7.50
N ASP A 141 11.67 -7.63 -6.47
CA ASP A 141 12.57 -8.79 -6.39
C ASP A 141 12.31 -9.55 -5.08
N GLU A 142 11.60 -10.67 -5.20
CA GLU A 142 11.22 -11.54 -4.09
C GLU A 142 12.45 -12.09 -3.33
N GLN A 143 13.57 -12.36 -4.02
CA GLN A 143 14.76 -12.90 -3.37
C GLN A 143 15.50 -11.82 -2.58
N SER A 144 15.66 -10.64 -3.16
CA SER A 144 16.19 -9.47 -2.45
C SER A 144 15.35 -9.11 -1.24
N PHE A 145 14.01 -9.14 -1.37
CA PHE A 145 13.09 -8.95 -0.26
C PHE A 145 13.31 -9.99 0.85
N ALA A 146 13.33 -11.28 0.49
CA ALA A 146 13.53 -12.36 1.44
C ALA A 146 14.88 -12.26 2.16
N ASP A 147 15.97 -12.00 1.44
CA ASP A 147 17.32 -11.87 2.03
C ASP A 147 17.42 -10.68 3.00
N ARG A 148 16.65 -9.61 2.76
CA ARG A 148 16.58 -8.44 3.66
C ARG A 148 15.64 -8.64 4.85
N LEU A 149 14.54 -9.37 4.67
CA LEU A 149 13.52 -9.63 5.69
C LEU A 149 13.98 -10.69 6.69
N LEU A 150 14.58 -11.79 6.21
CA LEU A 150 15.00 -12.94 7.01
C LEU A 150 15.78 -12.58 8.30
N PRO A 151 16.84 -11.74 8.26
CA PRO A 151 17.59 -11.38 9.47
C PRO A 151 16.80 -10.52 10.46
N ARG A 152 15.66 -9.92 10.05
CA ARG A 152 14.84 -9.06 10.91
C ARG A 152 13.73 -9.83 11.63
N VAL A 153 13.29 -10.97 11.10
CA VAL A 153 12.18 -11.78 11.63
C VAL A 153 12.22 -11.98 13.16
N PRO A 154 13.37 -12.33 13.79
CA PRO A 154 13.41 -12.57 15.23
C PRO A 154 13.13 -11.33 16.10
N ALA A 155 13.36 -10.13 15.54
CA ALA A 155 13.16 -8.86 16.23
C ALA A 155 11.76 -8.27 15.99
N LEU A 156 11.01 -8.78 15.01
CA LEU A 156 9.66 -8.30 14.72
C LEU A 156 8.67 -8.62 15.86
N PRO A 157 7.66 -7.76 16.09
CA PRO A 157 6.47 -8.08 16.87
C PRO A 157 5.78 -9.35 16.37
N LEU A 158 4.97 -10.01 17.20
CA LEU A 158 4.41 -11.33 16.92
C LEU A 158 3.62 -11.38 15.60
N LYS A 159 2.67 -10.47 15.40
CA LYS A 159 1.83 -10.39 14.19
C LYS A 159 2.64 -10.10 12.94
N ALA A 160 3.61 -9.17 13.03
CA ALA A 160 4.50 -8.85 11.93
C ALA A 160 5.42 -10.02 11.59
N ARG A 161 5.88 -10.76 12.61
CA ARG A 161 6.67 -11.98 12.46
C ARG A 161 5.89 -13.08 11.76
N GLU A 162 4.66 -13.35 12.18
CA GLU A 162 3.80 -14.37 11.55
C GLU A 162 3.58 -14.07 10.06
N LYS A 163 3.35 -12.81 9.70
CA LYS A 163 3.26 -12.38 8.30
C LYS A 163 4.60 -12.56 7.56
N ALA A 164 5.70 -12.14 8.18
CA ALA A 164 7.03 -12.25 7.57
C ALA A 164 7.41 -13.71 7.30
N GLU A 165 7.12 -14.60 8.24
CA GLU A 165 7.31 -16.05 8.09
C GLU A 165 6.42 -16.62 6.98
N GLY A 166 5.15 -16.18 6.88
CA GLY A 166 4.25 -16.54 5.79
C GLY A 166 4.82 -16.15 4.42
N TRP A 167 5.24 -14.90 4.27
CA TRP A 167 5.87 -14.40 3.04
C TRP A 167 7.15 -15.15 2.68
N LEU A 168 8.03 -15.41 3.66
CA LEU A 168 9.25 -16.18 3.43
C LEU A 168 8.94 -17.61 3.00
N ALA A 169 7.95 -18.25 3.61
CA ALA A 169 7.51 -19.60 3.23
C ALA A 169 6.96 -19.65 1.81
N ASP A 170 6.16 -18.66 1.39
CA ASP A 170 5.63 -18.55 0.03
C ASP A 170 6.75 -18.41 -1.03
N ILE A 171 7.85 -17.73 -0.68
CA ILE A 171 9.05 -17.57 -1.52
C ILE A 171 9.97 -18.82 -1.46
N GLY A 172 9.66 -19.79 -0.59
CA GLY A 172 10.44 -21.02 -0.42
C GLY A 172 11.70 -20.85 0.45
N ARG A 173 11.73 -19.84 1.33
CA ARG A 173 12.78 -19.61 2.33
C ARG A 173 12.29 -20.06 3.69
N SER A 174 13.18 -20.67 4.48
CA SER A 174 12.85 -21.15 5.83
C SER A 174 13.61 -20.37 6.89
N THR A 175 12.96 -20.11 8.02
CA THR A 175 13.50 -19.40 9.20
C THR A 175 14.11 -20.35 10.25
N THR A 176 14.19 -21.66 9.96
CA THR A 176 14.72 -22.74 10.82
C THR A 176 16.20 -22.62 11.15
#